data_AF-A0A6J7LWG6-F1
#
_entry.id   AF-A0A6J7LWG6-F1
#
_cell.length_a   1.000
_cell.length_b   1.000
_cell.length_c   1.000
_cell.angle_alpha   90.00
_cell.angle_beta   90.00
_cell.angle_gamma   90.00
#
_symmetry.space_group_name_H-M   'P 1'
#
loop_
_entity.id
_entity.type
_entity.pdbx_description
1 polymer ?
#
loop_
_entity_poly.entity_id
_entity_poly.type
_entity_poly.pdbx_seq_one_letter_code
_entity_poly.pdbx_strand_id
1 'polypeptide(L)'
;MTRQFAPTSIDPLVVEQLLDLARRAPSAGFSQGLHFLVLTGESLARFWEVTGAGEWFAAKQPGVLQAPIIVLPLADPTAYTERYAEGDKSGHGLDSAANWDVPFWLTDAAMAVQNLLLLVEERGLGALYFGIFRNARILLDALGVPPHVVQVGAVALGERAPDDAPTGSPTKRPRRPIEEIIHHVQW
;
A
#
# COMPACT_ATOMS: atom_id res chain seq x y z
N MET A 1 6.04 5.50 11.41
CA MET A 1 5.11 6.02 10.37
C MET A 1 4.81 7.46 10.70
N THR A 2 5.06 8.31 9.72
CA THR A 2 4.90 9.77 9.78
C THR A 2 3.43 10.13 9.87
N ARG A 3 3.08 11.11 10.68
CA ARG A 3 1.71 11.64 10.75
C ARG A 3 1.65 13.15 10.62
N GLN A 4 2.80 13.79 10.63
CA GLN A 4 2.98 15.19 10.30
C GLN A 4 3.93 15.31 9.09
N PHE A 5 3.37 15.70 7.94
CA PHE A 5 4.15 15.92 6.73
C PHE A 5 4.43 17.40 6.53
N ALA A 6 5.57 17.73 5.93
CA ALA A 6 5.82 19.06 5.41
C ALA A 6 5.08 19.23 4.07
N PRO A 7 4.58 20.43 3.73
CA PRO A 7 3.88 20.69 2.48
C PRO A 7 4.82 20.75 1.26
N THR A 8 6.12 20.48 1.44
CA THR A 8 7.12 20.47 0.38
C THR A 8 6.77 19.42 -0.67
N SER A 9 6.79 19.80 -1.95
CA SER A 9 6.64 18.85 -3.04
C SER A 9 7.89 17.97 -3.16
N ILE A 10 7.70 16.69 -3.44
CA ILE A 10 8.79 15.75 -3.74
C ILE A 10 8.91 15.62 -5.25
N ASP A 11 10.15 15.52 -5.74
CA ASP A 11 10.44 15.20 -7.14
C ASP A 11 9.79 13.85 -7.53
N PRO A 12 8.90 13.81 -8.53
CA PRO A 12 8.26 12.58 -8.99
C PRO A 12 9.27 11.45 -9.31
N LEU A 13 10.46 11.78 -9.79
CA LEU A 13 11.50 10.80 -10.10
C LEU A 13 11.96 10.03 -8.86
N VAL A 14 11.99 10.68 -7.70
CA VAL A 14 12.33 10.02 -6.42
C VAL A 14 11.27 8.97 -6.08
N VAL A 15 10.00 9.30 -6.29
CA VAL A 15 8.88 8.37 -6.04
C VAL A 15 8.97 7.18 -6.98
N GLU A 16 9.18 7.41 -8.28
CA GLU A 16 9.31 6.35 -9.27
C GLU A 16 10.47 5.40 -8.96
N GLN A 17 11.64 5.92 -8.57
CA GLN A 17 12.79 5.11 -8.14
C GLN A 17 12.47 4.23 -6.94
N LEU A 18 11.78 4.78 -5.93
CA LEU A 18 11.37 4.03 -4.75
C LEU A 18 10.36 2.93 -5.11
N LEU A 19 9.40 3.20 -5.99
CA LEU A 19 8.43 2.22 -6.45
C LEU A 19 9.07 1.12 -7.31
N ASP A 20 10.04 1.46 -8.16
CA ASP A 20 10.82 0.49 -8.94
C ASP A 20 11.64 -0.45 -8.04
N LEU A 21 12.21 0.07 -6.95
CA LEU A 21 12.87 -0.75 -5.94
C LEU A 21 11.86 -1.60 -5.16
N ALA A 22 10.74 -1.02 -4.74
CA ALA A 22 9.71 -1.71 -3.97
C ALA A 22 9.12 -2.92 -4.70
N ARG A 23 8.83 -2.79 -6.00
CA ARG A 23 8.26 -3.87 -6.84
C ARG A 23 9.19 -5.06 -7.04
N ARG A 24 10.45 -5.00 -6.60
CA ARG A 24 11.38 -6.15 -6.59
C ARG A 24 11.06 -7.16 -5.48
N ALA A 25 10.01 -6.93 -4.67
CA ALA A 25 9.44 -7.95 -3.81
C ALA A 25 9.13 -9.24 -4.60
N PRO A 26 9.24 -10.42 -3.97
CA PRO A 26 8.90 -11.68 -4.64
C PRO A 26 7.42 -11.70 -5.04
N SER A 27 7.11 -12.48 -6.08
CA SER A 27 5.72 -12.81 -6.42
C SER A 27 5.55 -14.29 -6.71
N ALA A 28 4.42 -14.86 -6.28
CA ALA A 28 4.07 -16.24 -6.53
C ALA A 28 4.06 -16.52 -8.03
N GLY A 29 4.75 -17.57 -8.47
CA GLY A 29 4.87 -17.89 -9.90
C GLY A 29 5.58 -16.83 -10.74
N PHE A 30 6.17 -15.79 -10.13
CA PHE A 30 6.66 -14.59 -10.82
C PHE A 30 5.56 -13.81 -11.58
N SER A 31 4.30 -13.91 -11.10
CA SER A 31 3.12 -13.32 -11.74
C SER A 31 3.13 -11.79 -11.80
N GLN A 32 3.81 -11.11 -10.86
CA GLN A 32 4.01 -9.65 -10.88
C GLN A 32 2.72 -8.81 -11.02
N GLY A 33 1.58 -9.27 -10.49
CA GLY A 33 0.28 -8.56 -10.57
C GLY A 33 0.15 -7.34 -9.63
N LEU A 34 1.25 -6.65 -9.33
CA LEU A 34 1.25 -5.43 -8.53
C LEU A 34 1.18 -4.21 -9.44
N HIS A 35 0.32 -3.26 -9.09
CA HIS A 35 0.30 -1.93 -9.69
C HIS A 35 0.44 -0.87 -8.59
N PHE A 36 1.09 0.24 -8.93
CA PHE A 36 1.08 1.45 -8.12
C PHE A 36 0.39 2.57 -8.89
N LEU A 37 -0.61 3.18 -8.29
CA LEU A 37 -1.24 4.38 -8.83
C LEU A 37 -0.85 5.57 -7.95
N VAL A 38 -0.10 6.52 -8.51
CA VAL A 38 0.43 7.68 -7.80
C VAL A 38 -0.51 8.87 -8.00
N LEU A 39 -1.01 9.43 -6.90
CA LEU A 39 -1.96 10.53 -6.88
C LEU A 39 -1.30 11.80 -6.34
N THR A 40 -1.40 12.87 -7.12
CA THR A 40 -0.95 14.23 -6.80
C THR A 40 -1.98 15.25 -7.31
N GLY A 41 -1.88 16.51 -6.87
CA GLY A 41 -2.74 17.60 -7.37
C GLY A 41 -4.23 17.28 -7.29
N GLU A 42 -4.95 17.40 -8.42
CA GLU A 42 -6.40 17.14 -8.48
C GLU A 42 -6.78 15.70 -8.13
N SER A 43 -5.97 14.72 -8.54
CA SER A 43 -6.24 13.30 -8.25
C SER A 43 -6.11 12.99 -6.75
N LEU A 44 -5.19 13.68 -6.06
CA LEU A 44 -5.03 13.62 -4.61
C LEU A 44 -6.22 14.26 -3.89
N ALA A 45 -6.66 15.45 -4.33
CA ALA A 45 -7.84 16.10 -3.78
C ALA A 45 -9.09 15.20 -3.91
N ARG A 46 -9.28 14.60 -5.09
CA ARG A 46 -10.36 13.64 -5.36
C ARG A 46 -10.28 12.41 -4.46
N PHE A 47 -9.09 11.88 -4.20
CA PHE A 47 -8.91 10.76 -3.26
C PHE A 47 -9.46 11.10 -1.87
N TRP A 48 -9.07 12.24 -1.32
CA TRP A 48 -9.49 12.65 0.03
C TRP A 48 -10.99 12.84 0.14
N GLU A 49 -11.59 13.46 -0.88
CA GLU A 49 -13.02 13.72 -0.96
C GLU A 49 -13.83 12.42 -1.10
N VAL A 50 -13.59 11.64 -2.16
CA VAL A 50 -14.42 10.48 -2.52
C VAL A 50 -14.37 9.39 -1.45
N THR A 51 -13.20 9.14 -0.88
CA THR A 51 -13.02 8.11 0.16
C THR A 51 -13.55 8.54 1.53
N GLY A 52 -13.83 9.84 1.73
CA GLY A 52 -14.13 10.42 3.04
C GLY A 52 -12.95 10.38 4.02
N ALA A 53 -11.76 9.96 3.58
CA ALA A 53 -10.57 9.98 4.42
C ALA A 53 -10.14 11.40 4.78
N GLY A 54 -10.41 12.38 3.90
CA GLY A 54 -10.12 13.79 4.12
C GLY A 54 -10.74 14.32 5.41
N GLU A 55 -12.05 14.11 5.60
CA GLU A 55 -12.77 14.53 6.80
C GLU A 55 -12.25 13.84 8.07
N TRP A 56 -11.97 12.53 7.98
CA TRP A 56 -11.46 11.76 9.12
C TRP A 56 -10.08 12.24 9.57
N PHE A 57 -9.16 12.44 8.62
CA PHE A 57 -7.82 12.93 8.93
C PHE A 57 -7.87 14.38 9.40
N ALA A 58 -8.69 15.25 8.81
CA ALA A 58 -8.88 16.60 9.30
C ALA A 58 -9.27 16.63 10.79
N ALA A 59 -10.14 15.71 11.22
CA ALA A 59 -10.61 15.63 12.60
C ALA A 59 -9.63 14.95 13.57
N LYS A 60 -8.79 14.02 13.11
CA LYS A 60 -7.97 13.16 14.00
C LYS A 60 -6.48 13.38 13.89
N GLN A 61 -5.98 13.65 12.69
CA GLN A 61 -4.55 13.74 12.35
C GLN A 61 -4.38 14.65 11.11
N PRO A 62 -4.65 15.96 11.22
CA PRO A 62 -4.67 16.88 10.06
C PRO A 62 -3.32 16.99 9.34
N GLY A 63 -2.22 16.70 10.03
CA GLY A 63 -0.87 16.62 9.46
C GLY A 63 -0.71 15.65 8.29
N VAL A 64 -1.54 14.60 8.24
CA VAL A 64 -1.53 13.63 7.14
C VAL A 64 -1.99 14.25 5.82
N LEU A 65 -2.89 15.25 5.89
CA LEU A 65 -3.39 15.94 4.70
C LEU A 65 -2.33 16.82 4.02
N GLN A 66 -1.20 17.07 4.69
CA GLN A 66 -0.05 17.78 4.11
C GLN A 66 0.83 16.87 3.25
N ALA A 67 0.60 15.55 3.24
CA ALA A 67 1.35 14.66 2.35
C ALA A 67 1.06 15.03 0.88
N PRO A 68 2.08 15.38 0.08
CA PRO A 68 1.90 15.82 -1.30
C PRO A 68 1.51 14.68 -2.25
N ILE A 69 1.66 13.42 -1.81
CA ILE A 69 1.47 12.22 -2.62
C ILE A 69 0.70 11.17 -1.84
N ILE A 70 -0.25 10.53 -2.53
CA ILE A 70 -0.81 9.24 -2.13
C ILE A 70 -0.44 8.20 -3.18
N VAL A 71 0.17 7.09 -2.75
CA VAL A 71 0.36 5.91 -3.60
C VAL A 71 -0.69 4.87 -3.23
N LEU A 72 -1.45 4.41 -4.23
CA LEU A 72 -2.36 3.29 -4.11
C LEU A 72 -1.67 2.00 -4.59
N PRO A 73 -1.25 1.10 -3.70
CA PRO A 73 -0.92 -0.27 -4.06
C PRO A 73 -2.19 -1.02 -4.46
N LEU A 74 -2.18 -1.57 -5.66
CA LEU A 74 -3.28 -2.32 -6.25
C LEU A 74 -2.78 -3.72 -6.64
N ALA A 75 -3.67 -4.70 -6.50
CA ALA A 75 -3.39 -6.09 -6.80
C ALA A 75 -4.31 -6.58 -7.92
N ASP A 76 -3.73 -7.21 -8.93
CA ASP A 76 -4.43 -7.83 -10.05
C ASP A 76 -4.43 -9.37 -9.87
N PRO A 77 -5.57 -9.98 -9.50
CA PRO A 77 -5.69 -11.44 -9.45
C PRO A 77 -5.53 -12.10 -10.82
N THR A 78 -5.82 -11.39 -11.91
CA THR A 78 -5.81 -11.92 -13.28
C THR A 78 -4.41 -12.32 -13.70
N ALA A 79 -3.41 -11.49 -13.39
CA ALA A 79 -1.99 -11.80 -13.61
C ALA A 79 -1.57 -13.14 -12.98
N TYR A 80 -2.20 -13.55 -11.87
CA TYR A 80 -1.92 -14.82 -11.20
C TYR A 80 -2.66 -15.97 -11.88
N THR A 81 -3.94 -15.80 -12.18
CA THR A 81 -4.70 -16.85 -12.86
C THR A 81 -4.16 -17.14 -14.26
N GLU A 82 -3.74 -16.11 -15.00
CA GLU A 82 -3.12 -16.26 -16.32
C GLU A 82 -1.77 -16.99 -16.20
N ARG A 83 -0.92 -16.56 -15.25
CA ARG A 83 0.37 -17.22 -15.02
C ARG A 83 0.21 -18.69 -14.65
N TYR A 84 -0.81 -19.03 -13.86
CA TYR A 84 -1.05 -20.41 -13.43
C TYR A 84 -1.88 -21.24 -14.43
N ALA A 85 -2.34 -20.62 -15.53
CA ALA A 85 -2.87 -21.31 -16.69
C ALA A 85 -1.76 -21.73 -17.68
N GLU A 86 -0.55 -21.19 -17.56
CA GLU A 86 0.57 -21.54 -18.44
C GLU A 86 1.06 -22.97 -18.22
N GLY A 87 1.60 -23.58 -19.28
CA GLY A 87 1.92 -25.02 -19.30
C GLY A 87 2.77 -25.52 -18.14
N ASP A 88 3.78 -24.76 -17.72
CA ASP A 88 4.67 -25.13 -16.60
C ASP A 88 4.04 -24.98 -15.20
N LYS A 89 2.87 -24.33 -15.10
CA LYS A 89 2.13 -24.09 -13.84
C LYS A 89 0.72 -24.65 -13.82
N SER A 90 0.20 -25.05 -14.97
CA SER A 90 -1.13 -25.62 -15.12
C SER A 90 -1.29 -26.95 -14.36
N GLY A 91 -2.55 -27.34 -14.10
CA GLY A 91 -2.89 -28.61 -13.45
C GLY A 91 -3.15 -28.52 -11.94
N HIS A 92 -3.01 -27.33 -11.34
CA HIS A 92 -3.32 -27.09 -9.93
C HIS A 92 -4.70 -26.46 -9.69
N GLY A 93 -5.45 -26.13 -10.75
CA GLY A 93 -6.74 -25.42 -10.67
C GLY A 93 -6.62 -23.95 -10.25
N LEU A 94 -5.42 -23.39 -10.22
CA LEU A 94 -5.14 -22.00 -9.79
C LEU A 94 -5.34 -20.97 -10.90
N ASP A 95 -5.80 -21.41 -12.07
CA ASP A 95 -6.32 -20.59 -13.17
C ASP A 95 -7.67 -19.92 -12.85
N SER A 96 -8.24 -20.21 -11.67
CA SER A 96 -9.39 -19.50 -11.10
C SER A 96 -9.01 -18.89 -9.75
N ALA A 97 -9.25 -17.57 -9.59
CA ALA A 97 -8.95 -16.84 -8.36
C ALA A 97 -9.67 -17.42 -7.13
N ALA A 98 -10.83 -18.04 -7.31
CA ALA A 98 -11.60 -18.67 -6.22
C ALA A 98 -10.94 -19.92 -5.63
N ASN A 99 -9.99 -20.53 -6.34
CA ASN A 99 -9.30 -21.74 -5.89
C ASN A 99 -8.01 -21.44 -5.10
N TRP A 100 -7.68 -20.16 -4.90
CA TRP A 100 -6.53 -19.75 -4.12
C TRP A 100 -6.88 -19.66 -2.63
N ASP A 101 -6.36 -20.60 -1.83
CA ASP A 101 -6.48 -20.54 -0.36
C ASP A 101 -5.84 -19.27 0.22
N VAL A 102 -4.70 -18.87 -0.37
CA VAL A 102 -4.01 -17.62 -0.06
C VAL A 102 -4.11 -16.71 -1.28
N PRO A 103 -4.73 -15.52 -1.17
CA PRO A 103 -4.81 -14.56 -2.26
C PRO A 103 -3.44 -13.89 -2.47
N PHE A 104 -2.51 -14.58 -3.16
CA PHE A 104 -1.13 -14.12 -3.31
C PHE A 104 -1.01 -12.74 -3.97
N TRP A 105 -1.98 -12.34 -4.80
CA TRP A 105 -2.04 -10.97 -5.33
C TRP A 105 -2.06 -9.91 -4.21
N LEU A 106 -2.75 -10.16 -3.09
CA LEU A 106 -2.72 -9.27 -1.93
C LEU A 106 -1.44 -9.43 -1.11
N THR A 107 -0.98 -10.66 -0.91
CA THR A 107 0.23 -10.95 -0.14
C THR A 107 1.47 -10.32 -0.76
N ASP A 108 1.67 -10.49 -2.06
CA ASP A 108 2.82 -10.00 -2.81
C ASP A 108 2.80 -8.47 -2.89
N ALA A 109 1.62 -7.88 -3.08
CA ALA A 109 1.47 -6.43 -3.05
C ALA A 109 1.75 -5.86 -1.64
N ALA A 110 1.35 -6.54 -0.57
CA ALA A 110 1.68 -6.14 0.79
C ALA A 110 3.20 -6.21 1.07
N MET A 111 3.91 -7.19 0.52
CA MET A 111 5.38 -7.25 0.60
C MET A 111 6.03 -6.05 -0.11
N ALA A 112 5.55 -5.69 -1.30
CA ALA A 112 6.03 -4.51 -2.01
C ALA A 112 5.74 -3.21 -1.25
N VAL A 113 4.56 -3.09 -0.62
CA VAL A 113 4.26 -1.96 0.27
C VAL A 113 5.24 -1.91 1.43
N GLN A 114 5.54 -3.04 2.08
CA GLN A 114 6.50 -3.07 3.18
C GLN A 114 7.91 -2.66 2.71
N ASN A 115 8.34 -3.10 1.52
CA ASN A 115 9.59 -2.62 0.92
C ASN A 115 9.58 -1.10 0.71
N LEU A 116 8.50 -0.56 0.14
CA LEU A 116 8.35 0.90 -0.05
C LEU A 116 8.48 1.65 1.28
N LEU A 117 7.83 1.18 2.34
CA LEU A 117 7.90 1.81 3.66
C LEU A 117 9.33 1.85 4.21
N LEU A 118 10.10 0.77 4.05
CA LEU A 118 11.51 0.71 4.47
C LEU A 118 12.39 1.62 3.62
N LEU A 119 12.20 1.63 2.30
CA LEU A 119 12.96 2.47 1.36
C LEU A 119 12.70 3.97 1.58
N VAL A 120 11.47 4.35 1.90
CA VAL A 120 11.11 5.73 2.25
C VAL A 120 11.80 6.16 3.54
N GLU A 121 11.81 5.31 4.57
CA GLU A 121 12.52 5.58 5.83
C GLU A 121 14.03 5.74 5.59
N GLU A 122 14.65 4.83 4.84
CA GLU A 122 16.07 4.89 4.50
C GLU A 122 16.44 6.19 3.78
N ARG A 123 15.55 6.71 2.93
CA ARG A 123 15.76 7.96 2.20
C ARG A 123 15.48 9.21 3.04
N GLY A 124 15.19 9.07 4.33
CA GLY A 124 14.86 10.18 5.24
C GLY A 124 13.50 10.81 4.99
N LEU A 125 12.65 10.17 4.19
CA LEU A 125 11.30 10.63 3.86
C LEU A 125 10.28 10.06 4.86
N GLY A 126 9.06 10.58 4.81
CA GLY A 126 7.93 10.15 5.62
C GLY A 126 6.96 9.26 4.84
N ALA A 127 6.44 8.24 5.52
CA ALA A 127 5.31 7.45 5.01
C ALA A 127 4.32 7.04 6.10
N LEU A 128 3.05 6.94 5.68
CA LEU A 128 1.94 6.36 6.45
C LEU A 128 1.15 5.42 5.57
N TYR A 129 1.13 4.13 5.94
CA TYR A 129 0.18 3.18 5.38
C TYR A 129 -1.14 3.22 6.15
N PHE A 130 -2.27 3.26 5.44
CA PHE A 130 -3.60 3.20 6.02
C PHE A 130 -4.61 2.53 5.06
N GLY A 131 -5.71 2.02 5.61
CA GLY A 131 -6.77 1.39 4.83
C GLY A 131 -7.77 2.40 4.27
N ILE A 132 -8.37 2.07 3.13
CA ILE A 132 -9.51 2.80 2.55
C ILE A 132 -10.79 2.07 2.95
N PHE A 133 -11.56 2.66 3.86
CA PHE A 133 -12.71 1.98 4.48
C PHE A 133 -14.06 2.30 3.81
N ARG A 134 -14.11 3.32 2.94
CA ARG A 134 -15.34 3.77 2.27
C ARG A 134 -15.04 4.10 0.82
N ASN A 135 -15.98 3.77 -0.06
CA ASN A 135 -16.00 4.20 -1.46
C ASN A 135 -14.72 3.87 -2.27
N ALA A 136 -13.93 2.88 -1.86
CA ALA A 136 -12.69 2.54 -2.54
C ALA A 136 -12.95 2.20 -4.02
N ARG A 137 -13.95 1.35 -4.31
CA ARG A 137 -14.32 0.98 -5.68
C ARG A 137 -14.77 2.19 -6.50
N ILE A 138 -15.59 3.08 -5.93
CA ILE A 138 -16.06 4.32 -6.59
C ILE A 138 -14.87 5.20 -7.02
N LEU A 139 -13.91 5.39 -6.11
CA LEU A 139 -12.68 6.13 -6.43
C LEU A 139 -11.90 5.44 -7.56
N LEU A 140 -11.66 4.14 -7.44
CA LEU A 140 -10.88 3.38 -8.41
C LEU A 140 -11.52 3.42 -9.81
N ASP A 141 -12.85 3.30 -9.90
CA ASP A 141 -13.59 3.42 -11.16
C ASP A 141 -13.45 4.82 -11.76
N ALA A 142 -13.56 5.86 -10.94
CA ALA A 142 -13.34 7.25 -11.36
C ALA A 142 -11.90 7.54 -11.83
N LEU A 143 -10.94 6.69 -11.44
CA LEU A 143 -9.54 6.73 -11.86
C LEU A 143 -9.23 5.74 -13.00
N GLY A 144 -10.24 5.04 -13.53
CA GLY A 144 -10.09 4.11 -14.67
C GLY A 144 -9.42 2.78 -14.31
N VAL A 145 -9.36 2.41 -13.03
CA VAL A 145 -8.77 1.13 -12.60
C VAL A 145 -9.70 -0.02 -12.97
N PRO A 146 -9.20 -1.09 -13.63
CA PRO A 146 -10.04 -2.20 -14.05
C PRO A 146 -10.84 -2.84 -12.90
N PRO A 147 -12.05 -3.39 -13.15
CA PRO A 147 -12.91 -3.93 -12.09
C PRO A 147 -12.29 -5.10 -11.31
N HIS A 148 -11.44 -5.90 -11.95
CA HIS A 148 -10.77 -7.05 -11.34
C HIS A 148 -9.59 -6.64 -10.44
N VAL A 149 -9.03 -5.44 -10.62
CA VAL A 149 -7.92 -4.92 -9.81
C VAL A 149 -8.48 -4.42 -8.48
N VAL A 150 -7.91 -4.90 -7.38
CA VAL A 150 -8.38 -4.62 -6.02
C VAL A 150 -7.38 -3.75 -5.25
N GLN A 151 -7.89 -2.91 -4.35
CA GLN A 151 -7.03 -2.09 -3.48
C GLN A 151 -6.43 -2.90 -2.33
N VAL A 152 -5.17 -2.62 -2.01
CA VAL A 152 -4.49 -3.14 -0.82
C VAL A 152 -4.57 -2.14 0.33
N GLY A 153 -4.47 -0.84 0.02
CA GLY A 153 -4.56 0.27 0.95
C GLY A 153 -4.10 1.56 0.29
N ALA A 154 -3.62 2.51 1.09
CA ALA A 154 -3.01 3.75 0.63
C ALA A 154 -1.74 4.05 1.42
N VAL A 155 -0.76 4.67 0.76
CA VAL A 155 0.47 5.17 1.38
C VAL A 155 0.53 6.67 1.17
N ALA A 156 0.38 7.46 2.24
CA ALA A 156 0.74 8.87 2.22
C ALA A 156 2.26 8.98 2.25
N LEU A 157 2.83 9.79 1.36
CA LEU A 157 4.27 9.94 1.16
C LEU A 157 4.61 11.42 1.04
N GLY A 158 5.67 11.85 1.73
CA GLY A 158 6.05 13.26 1.83
C GLY A 158 7.33 13.45 2.62
N GLU A 159 7.82 14.68 2.70
CA GLU A 159 8.84 15.03 3.69
C GLU A 159 8.24 14.98 5.10
N ARG A 160 9.04 14.56 6.09
CA ARG A 160 8.64 14.66 7.49
C ARG A 160 8.69 16.12 7.90
N ALA A 161 7.65 16.59 8.57
CA ALA A 161 7.77 17.89 9.21
C ALA A 161 8.81 17.83 10.35
N PRO A 162 9.51 18.94 10.65
CA PRO A 162 10.48 18.99 11.74
C PRO A 162 9.91 18.63 13.12
N ASP A 163 8.60 18.80 13.31
CA ASP A 163 7.85 18.49 14.52
C ASP A 163 7.11 17.14 14.47
N ASP A 164 7.34 16.30 13.45
CA ASP A 164 6.80 14.94 13.42
C ASP A 164 7.37 14.14 14.60
N ALA A 165 6.46 13.56 15.37
CA ALA A 165 6.78 12.73 16.51
C ALA A 165 5.88 11.49 16.52
N PRO A 166 6.30 10.39 17.17
CA PRO A 166 5.42 9.24 17.35
C PRO A 166 4.10 9.64 18.03
N THR A 167 2.97 9.31 17.40
CA THR A 167 1.63 9.53 17.97
C THR A 167 0.74 8.29 17.83
N GLY A 168 -0.37 8.27 18.57
CA GLY A 168 -1.41 7.24 18.50
C GLY A 168 -1.08 5.98 19.32
N SER A 169 -1.64 4.84 18.90
CA SER A 169 -1.48 3.55 19.59
C SER A 169 -0.02 3.16 19.90
N PRO A 170 0.98 3.40 19.03
CA PRO A 170 2.37 3.07 19.33
C PRO A 170 2.96 3.76 20.57
N THR A 171 2.41 4.90 21.02
CA THR A 171 2.87 5.57 22.25
C THR A 171 2.19 5.05 23.51
N LYS A 172 1.16 4.21 23.37
CA LYS A 172 0.31 3.71 24.46
C LYS A 172 0.26 2.19 24.56
N ARG A 173 0.66 1.47 23.51
CA ARG A 173 0.58 0.01 23.42
C ARG A 173 1.96 -0.54 23.13
N PRO A 174 2.52 -1.40 23.99
CA PRO A 174 3.75 -2.10 23.67
C PRO A 174 3.53 -3.08 22.52
N ARG A 175 4.61 -3.46 21.84
CA ARG A 175 4.58 -4.65 20.98
C ARG A 175 4.25 -5.87 21.84
N ARG A 176 3.60 -6.86 21.24
CA ARG A 176 3.35 -8.14 21.91
C ARG A 176 4.69 -8.76 22.33
N PRO A 177 4.74 -9.47 23.47
CA PRO A 177 5.94 -10.21 23.88
C PRO A 177 6.41 -11.15 22.76
N ILE A 178 7.73 -11.35 22.66
CA ILE A 178 8.34 -12.09 21.56
C ILE A 178 7.92 -13.57 21.58
N GLU A 179 7.73 -14.12 22.77
CA GLU A 179 7.29 -15.49 23.04
C GLU A 179 5.84 -15.77 22.63
N GLU A 180 5.01 -14.75 22.44
CA GLU A 180 3.65 -14.94 21.90
C GLU A 180 3.60 -14.89 20.36
N ILE A 181 4.73 -14.63 19.72
CA ILE A 181 4.88 -14.45 18.28
C ILE A 181 5.84 -15.49 17.70
N ILE A 182 6.92 -15.80 18.40
CA ILE A 182 7.95 -16.76 18.01
C ILE A 182 7.73 -18.05 18.81
N HIS A 183 7.30 -19.08 18.10
CA HIS A 183 7.04 -20.41 18.64
C HIS A 183 8.13 -21.37 18.16
N HIS A 184 8.76 -22.09 19.09
CA HIS A 184 9.83 -23.04 18.78
C HIS A 184 9.29 -24.48 18.81
N VAL A 185 9.54 -25.25 17.74
CA VAL A 185 9.16 -26.67 17.58
C VAL A 185 7.65 -26.89 17.41
N GLN A 186 6.82 -26.36 18.29
CA GLN A 186 5.35 -26.41 18.26
C GLN A 186 4.78 -25.03 18.57
N TRP A 187 3.49 -24.84 18.26
CA TRP A 187 2.75 -23.62 18.59
C TRP A 187 2.63 -23.43 20.11
#